data_AF-A0A257PIX4-F1
#
_entry.id   AF-A0A257PIX4-F1
#
_cell.length_a   1.000
_cell.length_b   1.000
_cell.length_c   1.000
_cell.angle_alpha   90.00
_cell.angle_beta   90.00
_cell.angle_gamma   90.00
#
_symmetry.space_group_name_H-M   'P 1'
#
loop_
_entity.id
_entity.type
_entity.pdbx_description
1 polymer ?
#
loop_
_entity_poly.entity_id
_entity_poly.type
_entity_poly.pdbx_seq_one_letter_code
_entity_poly.pdbx_strand_id
1 'polypeptide(L)' 'LSGTQLVEWFGGLRWLISAAPASIIFEAARQAGGHATRFRGGDAAVPVFDPAQATLQRIQRNIKTAFDPHGVFPTLF' A
#
# COMPACT_ATOMS: atom_id res chain seq x y z
N LEU A 1 -6.43 9.67 12.42
CA LEU A 1 -7.27 9.07 11.35
C LEU A 1 -8.62 8.66 11.95
N SER A 2 -9.72 8.92 11.24
CA SER A 2 -11.08 8.54 11.70
C SER A 2 -11.31 7.04 11.53
N GLY A 3 -12.10 6.43 12.42
CA GLY A 3 -12.45 5.01 12.38
C GLY A 3 -11.91 4.19 13.55
N THR A 4 -12.17 2.90 13.52
CA THR A 4 -11.81 1.94 14.58
C THR A 4 -10.40 1.43 14.35
N GLN A 5 -9.58 1.41 15.40
CA GLN A 5 -8.17 1.02 15.33
C GLN A 5 -7.84 -0.13 16.27
N LEU A 6 -6.95 -1.01 15.81
CA LEU A 6 -6.28 -2.02 16.61
C LEU A 6 -4.77 -1.88 16.40
N VAL A 7 -4.03 -1.74 17.49
CA VAL A 7 -2.56 -1.77 17.47
C VAL A 7 -2.14 -3.17 17.86
N GLU A 8 -1.31 -3.81 17.04
CA GLU A 8 -0.85 -5.16 17.36
C GLU A 8 0.23 -5.17 18.46
N TRP A 9 0.61 -6.38 18.88
CA TRP A 9 1.61 -6.55 19.92
C TRP A 9 2.94 -5.87 19.54
N PHE A 10 3.49 -5.13 20.48
CA PHE A 10 4.72 -4.34 20.32
C PHE A 10 4.66 -3.23 19.24
N GLY A 11 3.47 -2.94 18.68
CA GLY A 11 3.26 -1.80 17.79
C GLY A 11 3.78 -1.96 16.35
N GLY A 12 4.04 -3.19 15.90
CA GLY A 12 4.55 -3.46 14.54
C GLY A 12 3.60 -3.05 13.41
N LEU A 13 2.29 -3.06 13.66
CA LEU A 13 1.21 -2.76 12.74
C LEU A 13 0.07 -2.04 13.46
N ARG A 14 -0.58 -1.18 12.69
CA ARG A 14 -1.80 -0.49 13.09
C ARG A 14 -2.88 -0.84 12.07
N TRP A 15 -3.86 -1.61 12.51
CA TRP A 15 -5.04 -1.94 11.73
C TRP A 15 -6.06 -0.81 11.87
N LEU A 16 -6.62 -0.36 10.76
CA LEU A 16 -7.60 0.73 10.72
C LEU A 16 -8.77 0.33 9.84
N ILE A 17 -9.98 0.39 10.41
CA ILE A 17 -11.24 0.36 9.65
C ILE A 17 -11.74 1.79 9.56
N SER A 18 -11.80 2.35 8.36
CA SER A 18 -12.21 3.75 8.13
C SER A 18 -13.08 3.88 6.89
N ALA A 19 -14.00 4.83 6.92
CA ALA A 19 -14.73 5.31 5.74
C ALA A 19 -14.03 6.46 5.01
N ALA A 20 -12.89 6.94 5.53
CA ALA A 20 -12.11 7.98 4.86
C ALA A 20 -11.53 7.47 3.53
N PRO A 21 -11.35 8.34 2.53
CA PRO A 21 -10.69 7.97 1.28
C PRO A 21 -9.29 7.40 1.52
N ALA A 22 -8.91 6.37 0.76
CA ALA A 22 -7.61 5.71 0.91
C ALA A 22 -6.43 6.70 0.79
N SER A 23 -6.55 7.71 -0.07
CA SER A 23 -5.54 8.77 -0.24
C SER A 23 -5.23 9.52 1.06
N ILE A 24 -6.22 9.75 1.92
CA ILE A 24 -6.02 10.42 3.22
C ILE A 24 -5.25 9.50 4.18
N ILE A 25 -5.54 8.20 4.14
CA ILE A 25 -4.85 7.20 4.98
C ILE A 25 -3.40 7.05 4.53
N PHE A 26 -3.18 6.95 3.21
CA PHE A 26 -1.86 6.85 2.60
C PHE A 26 -1.01 8.08 2.92
N GLU A 27 -1.56 9.28 2.75
CA GLU A 27 -0.88 10.52 3.08
C GLU A 27 -0.50 10.60 4.57
N ALA A 28 -1.40 10.22 5.47
CA ALA A 28 -1.10 10.20 6.90
C ALA A 28 0.01 9.20 7.27
N ALA A 29 0.02 8.02 6.63
CA ALA A 29 1.10 7.05 6.83
C ALA A 29 2.44 7.60 6.33
N ARG A 30 2.45 8.25 5.15
CA ARG A 30 3.64 8.90 4.57
C ARG A 30 4.19 10.00 5.47
N GLN A 31 3.32 10.83 6.04
CA GLN A 31 3.72 11.88 6.99
C GLN A 31 4.34 11.32 8.28
N ALA A 32 3.93 10.11 8.68
CA ALA A 32 4.53 9.38 9.80
C ALA A 32 5.81 8.60 9.42
N GLY A 33 6.29 8.71 8.18
CA GLY A 33 7.46 7.98 7.69
C GLY A 33 7.21 6.51 7.35
N GLY A 34 5.93 6.10 7.26
CA GLY A 34 5.50 4.75 6.96
C GLY A 34 4.75 4.62 5.64
N HIS A 35 4.05 3.51 5.49
CA HIS A 35 3.17 3.21 4.36
C HIS A 35 1.89 2.55 4.88
N ALA A 36 0.84 2.55 4.06
CA ALA A 36 -0.40 1.87 4.36
C ALA A 36 -0.81 0.96 3.20
N THR A 37 -1.42 -0.17 3.56
CA THR A 37 -1.87 -1.20 2.62
C THR A 37 -3.32 -1.52 2.93
N ARG A 38 -4.18 -1.51 1.91
CA ARG A 38 -5.55 -2.00 2.04
C ARG A 38 -5.51 -3.51 2.15
N PHE A 39 -6.02 -4.03 3.25
CA PHE A 39 -5.94 -5.47 3.53
C PHE A 39 -7.21 -6.25 3.14
N ARG A 40 -8.40 -5.66 3.32
CA ARG A 40 -9.66 -6.39 3.12
C ARG A 40 -10.83 -5.46 2.80
N GLY A 41 -11.67 -5.90 1.86
CA GLY A 41 -12.95 -5.28 1.54
C GLY A 41 -12.84 -3.95 0.77
N GLY A 42 -14.00 -3.36 0.46
CA GLY A 42 -14.12 -2.11 -0.29
C GLY A 42 -14.02 -2.29 -1.81
N ASP A 43 -13.95 -1.17 -2.52
CA ASP A 43 -13.88 -1.13 -3.97
C ASP A 43 -12.54 -1.69 -4.48
N ALA A 44 -12.59 -2.56 -5.50
CA ALA A 44 -11.42 -3.14 -6.15
C ALA A 44 -10.69 -2.15 -7.05
N ALA A 45 -11.36 -1.07 -7.49
CA ALA A 45 -10.74 0.01 -8.24
C ALA A 45 -9.80 0.89 -7.39
N VAL A 46 -9.95 0.85 -6.06
CA VAL A 46 -9.07 1.59 -5.16
C VAL A 46 -7.75 0.84 -4.99
N PRO A 47 -6.59 1.48 -5.21
CA PRO A 47 -5.29 0.83 -5.10
C PRO A 47 -5.08 0.13 -3.76
N VAL A 48 -4.50 -1.07 -3.81
CA VAL A 48 -4.17 -1.84 -2.60
C VAL A 48 -3.02 -1.18 -1.83
N PHE A 49 -1.99 -0.73 -2.55
CA PHE A 49 -0.80 -0.10 -1.99
C PHE A 49 -0.85 1.41 -2.19
N ASP A 50 -0.24 2.14 -1.24
CA ASP A 50 0.17 3.52 -1.46
C ASP A 50 1.12 3.58 -2.67
N PRO A 51 0.85 4.42 -3.71
CA PRO A 51 1.70 4.53 -4.88
C PRO A 51 3.16 4.79 -4.50
N ALA A 52 4.03 3.84 -4.88
CA ALA A 52 5.44 3.93 -4.56
C ALA A 52 6.08 5.18 -5.19
N GLN A 53 7.08 5.75 -4.49
CA GLN A 53 7.91 6.82 -5.05
C GLN A 53 8.53 6.36 -6.38
N ALA A 54 8.69 7.29 -7.33
CA ALA A 54 9.17 6.99 -8.68
C ALA A 54 10.46 6.16 -8.70
N THR A 55 11.37 6.41 -7.76
CA THR A 55 12.63 5.65 -7.59
C THR A 55 12.37 4.19 -7.27
N LEU A 56 11.49 3.90 -6.31
CA LEU A 56 11.15 2.54 -5.90
C LEU A 56 10.42 1.80 -7.03
N GLN A 57 9.49 2.48 -7.70
CA GLN A 57 8.80 1.91 -8.87
C GLN A 57 9.78 1.52 -9.98
N ARG A 58 10.81 2.34 -10.25
CA ARG A 58 11.86 2.01 -11.23
C ARG A 58 12.61 0.73 -10.85
N ILE A 59 12.99 0.60 -9.57
CA ILE A 59 13.68 -0.60 -9.07
C ILE A 59 12.77 -1.82 -9.20
N GLN A 60 11.51 -1.71 -8.78
CA GLN A 60 10.53 -2.79 -8.88
C GLN A 60 10.32 -3.23 -10.34
N ARG A 61 10.20 -2.29 -11.28
CA ARG A 61 10.11 -2.60 -12.72
C ARG A 61 11.36 -3.32 -13.23
N ASN A 62 12.56 -2.88 -12.85
CA ASN A 62 13.79 -3.53 -13.28
C ASN A 62 13.90 -4.97 -12.75
N ILE A 63 13.53 -5.18 -11.48
CA ILE A 63 13.45 -6.53 -10.89
C ILE A 63 12.42 -7.37 -11.65
N LYS A 64 11.23 -6.82 -11.90
CA LYS A 64 10.17 -7.50 -12.63
C LYS A 64 10.62 -7.92 -14.03
N THR A 65 11.25 -7.03 -14.80
CA THR A 65 11.76 -7.34 -16.14
C THR A 65 12.83 -8.43 -16.12
N ALA A 66 13.69 -8.44 -15.11
CA ALA A 66 14.74 -9.47 -14.99
C ALA A 66 14.18 -10.86 -14.67
N PHE A 67 13.13 -10.94 -13.85
CA PHE A 67 12.54 -12.20 -13.41
C PHE A 67 11.36 -12.69 -14.27
N ASP A 68 10.70 -11.79 -14.99
CA ASP A 68 9.56 -12.08 -15.85
C ASP A 68 9.64 -11.26 -17.15
N PRO A 69 10.63 -11.55 -18.01
CA PRO A 69 10.85 -10.81 -19.27
C PRO A 69 9.69 -10.98 -20.26
N HIS A 70 8.87 -12.02 -20.10
CA HIS A 70 7.72 -12.31 -20.95
C HIS A 70 6.38 -11.84 -20.37
N GLY A 71 6.38 -11.29 -19.15
CA GLY A 71 5.18 -10.73 -18.52
C GLY A 71 4.10 -11.76 -18.20
N VAL A 72 4.49 -12.99 -17.85
CA VAL A 72 3.56 -14.09 -17.50
C VAL A 72 2.79 -13.77 -16.22
N PHE A 73 3.41 -13.05 -15.27
CA PHE A 73 2.76 -12.66 -14.04
C PHE A 73 2.28 -11.20 -14.09
N PRO A 74 1.10 -10.87 -13.54
CA PRO A 74 0.61 -9.49 -13.51
C PRO A 74 1.49 -8.58 -12.62
N THR A 75 1.59 -7.31 -13.00
CA THR A 75 2.26 -6.28 -12.20
C THR A 75 1.26 -5.69 -11.20
N LEU A 76 1.67 -5.57 -9.94
CA LEU A 76 0.79 -5.16 -8.82
C LEU A 76 1.03 -3.71 -8.36
N PHE A 77 1.77 -2.91 -9.12
CA PHE A 77 2.23 -1.57 -8.74
C PHE A 77 2.15 -0.60 -9.92
#